data_AF-A0A399SQH1-F1
#
_entry.id   AF-A0A399SQH1-F1
#
_cell.length_a   1.000
_cell.length_b   1.000
_cell.length_c   1.000
_cell.angle_alpha   90.00
_cell.angle_beta   90.00
_cell.angle_gamma   90.00
#
_symmetry.space_group_name_H-M   'P 1'
#
loop_
_entity.id
_entity.type
_entity.pdbx_description
1 polymer ?
#
loop_
_entity_poly.entity_id
_entity_poly.type
_entity_poly.pdbx_seq_one_letter_code
_entity_poly.pdbx_strand_id
1 'polypeptide(L)' 'MAGSRSGDGDRPADRIAGVVLAAGAGTRFGGPKALATHPDGTPW' A
#
# COMPACT_ATOMS: atom_id res chain seq x y z
N MET A 1 -4.90 -34.71 -17.23
CA MET A 1 -5.74 -34.22 -16.12
C MET A 1 -5.24 -32.84 -15.73
N ALA A 2 -5.83 -31.77 -16.28
CA ALA A 2 -5.46 -30.40 -15.93
C ALA A 2 -6.10 -30.04 -14.58
N GLY A 3 -5.27 -29.64 -13.61
CA GLY A 3 -5.75 -29.14 -12.32
C GLY A 3 -6.58 -27.87 -12.53
N SER A 4 -7.84 -27.93 -12.12
CA SER A 4 -8.77 -26.79 -12.11
C SER A 4 -8.19 -25.67 -11.24
N ARG A 5 -7.73 -24.59 -11.89
CA ARG A 5 -7.66 -23.28 -11.24
C ARG A 5 -9.01 -22.61 -11.43
N SER A 6 -9.74 -22.39 -10.35
CA SER A 6 -10.58 -21.20 -10.12
C SER A 6 -11.48 -21.41 -8.90
N GLY A 7 -11.50 -20.40 -8.02
CA GLY A 7 -12.59 -20.17 -7.08
C GLY A 7 -12.25 -20.30 -5.59
N ASP A 8 -11.27 -19.55 -5.08
CA ASP A 8 -11.12 -19.38 -3.62
C ASP A 8 -10.79 -17.92 -3.24
N GLY A 9 -11.34 -16.95 -3.99
CA GLY A 9 -11.13 -15.52 -3.76
C GLY A 9 -12.40 -14.77 -3.33
N ASP A 10 -13.45 -15.51 -2.96
CA ASP A 10 -14.75 -14.93 -2.65
C ASP A 10 -15.02 -14.81 -1.14
N ARG A 11 -14.06 -15.18 -0.27
CA ARG A 11 -14.26 -14.97 1.16
C ARG A 11 -14.11 -13.48 1.47
N PRO A 12 -14.91 -12.92 2.40
CA PRO A 12 -14.81 -11.51 2.78
C PRO A 12 -13.41 -11.09 3.23
N ALA A 13 -12.60 -12.02 3.77
CA ALA A 13 -11.21 -11.80 4.15
C ALA A 13 -10.25 -11.68 2.93
N ASP A 14 -10.62 -12.27 1.79
CA ASP A 14 -9.82 -12.22 0.55
C ASP A 14 -10.02 -10.88 -0.21
N ARG A 15 -11.00 -10.07 0.21
CA ARG A 15 -11.30 -8.74 -0.36
C ARG A 15 -10.98 -7.61 0.63
N ILE A 16 -9.91 -7.73 1.40
CA ILE A 16 -9.45 -6.64 2.27
C ILE A 16 -8.52 -5.73 1.48
N ALA A 17 -8.90 -4.45 1.36
CA ALA A 17 -8.04 -3.40 0.82
C ALA A 17 -7.57 -2.46 1.93
N GLY A 18 -6.25 -2.28 2.05
CA GLY A 18 -5.66 -1.21 2.86
C GLY A 18 -5.58 0.07 2.04
N VAL A 19 -6.04 1.19 2.60
CA VAL A 19 -5.98 2.51 1.96
C VAL A 19 -5.08 3.43 2.76
N VAL A 20 -4.19 4.14 2.08
CA VAL A 20 -3.34 5.18 2.66
C VAL A 20 -3.69 6.52 2.04
N LEU A 21 -4.01 7.51 2.89
CA LEU A 21 -4.20 8.88 2.44
C LEU A 21 -2.84 9.59 2.38
N ALA A 22 -2.33 9.82 1.17
CA ALA A 22 -0.98 10.35 0.93
C ALA A 22 -0.96 11.78 0.32
N ALA A 23 -2.03 12.57 0.47
CA ALA A 23 -2.20 13.85 -0.24
C ALA A 23 -1.65 15.09 0.50
N GLY A 24 -1.01 14.94 1.66
CA GLY A 24 -0.58 16.08 2.48
C GLY A 24 0.66 16.80 1.92
N ALA A 25 0.60 18.13 1.81
CA ALA A 25 1.72 18.97 1.35
C ALA A 25 2.95 18.97 2.29
N GLY A 26 2.76 18.61 3.56
CA GLY A 26 3.86 18.42 4.51
C GLY A 26 4.71 19.66 4.79
N THR A 27 4.11 20.86 4.80
CA THR A 27 4.81 22.15 5.00
C THR A 27 5.73 22.19 6.23
N ARG A 28 5.33 21.58 7.35
CA ARG A 28 6.18 21.49 8.56
C ARG A 28 7.38 20.55 8.39
N PHE A 29 7.22 19.51 7.57
CA PHE A 29 8.25 18.53 7.27
C PHE A 29 9.16 18.97 6.10
N GLY A 30 8.76 20.00 5.34
CA GLY A 30 9.51 20.52 4.19
C GLY A 30 9.11 19.94 2.84
N GLY A 31 8.01 19.17 2.78
CA GLY A 31 7.49 18.59 1.54
C GLY A 31 6.57 17.39 1.80
N PRO A 32 5.98 16.78 0.75
CA PRO A 32 5.08 15.63 0.90
C PRO A 32 5.74 14.48 1.65
N LYS A 33 5.27 14.19 2.87
CA LYS A 33 5.89 13.18 3.73
C LYS A 33 5.90 11.79 3.07
N ALA A 34 4.90 11.47 2.24
CA ALA A 34 4.83 10.21 1.51
C ALA A 34 6.06 9.92 0.62
N LEU A 35 6.83 10.95 0.27
CA LEU A 35 8.06 10.82 -0.52
C LEU A 35 9.34 10.85 0.32
N ALA A 36 9.21 10.98 1.65
CA ALA A 36 10.36 11.06 2.54
C ALA A 36 11.03 9.70 2.71
N THR A 37 12.36 9.69 2.66
CA THR A 37 13.17 8.51 2.92
C THR A 37 14.31 8.83 3.89
N HIS A 38 14.74 7.83 4.63
CA HIS A 38 16.01 7.83 5.33
C HIS A 38 17.19 7.87 4.33
N PRO A 39 18.42 8.17 4.79
CA PRO A 39 19.60 8.24 3.92
C PRO A 39 19.93 6.91 3.21
N ASP A 40 19.48 5.79 3.76
CA ASP A 40 19.61 4.45 3.16
C ASP A 40 18.53 4.17 2.08
N GLY A 41 17.63 5.13 1.83
CA GLY A 41 16.53 5.00 0.89
C GLY A 41 15.28 4.34 1.48
N THR A 42 15.29 3.91 2.74
CA THR A 42 14.13 3.33 3.39
C THR A 42 13.05 4.41 3.58
N PRO A 43 11.80 4.21 3.16
CA PRO A 43 10.73 5.15 3.46
C PRO A 43 10.51 5.26 4.98
N TRP A 44 9.93 6.39 5.41
CA TRP A 44 9.58 6.60 6.83
C TRP A 44 8.59 5.57 7.38
#